data_AF-A0A351JA20-F1
#
_entry.id   AF-A0A351JA20-F1
#
_cell.length_a   1.000
_cell.length_b   1.000
_cell.length_c   1.000
_cell.angle_alpha   90.00
_cell.angle_beta   90.00
_cell.angle_gamma   90.00
#
_symmetry.space_group_name_H-M   'P 1'
#
loop_
_entity.id
_entity.type
_entity.pdbx_description
1 polymer ?
#
loop_
_entity_poly.entity_id
_entity_poly.type
_entity_poly.pdbx_seq_one_letter_code
_entity_poly.pdbx_strand_id
1 'polypeptide(L)'
;ISFHSLEDRVVKQVFKDFAFSGGHSNRYKDLATGTDANADTSVSATDGSPAIGLKILTKKPVTPEAAELENNPRARSAKLRAAERISVKPE
;
A
#
# COMPACT_ATOMS: atom_id res chain seq x y z
N ILE A 1 4.13 11.39 1.49
CA ILE A 1 3.14 12.48 1.57
C ILE A 1 2.71 12.79 0.14
N SER A 2 1.42 12.92 -0.12
CA SER A 2 0.87 13.26 -1.44
C SER A 2 0.21 14.64 -1.40
N PHE A 3 0.27 15.38 -2.50
CA PHE A 3 -0.35 16.70 -2.61
C PHE A 3 -1.58 16.69 -3.52
N HIS A 4 -1.67 15.72 -4.43
CA HIS A 4 -2.79 15.59 -5.35
C HIS A 4 -3.68 14.38 -5.05
N SER A 5 -4.93 14.40 -5.51
CA SER A 5 -5.92 13.34 -5.28
C SER A 5 -5.55 12.03 -5.99
N LEU A 6 -4.97 12.11 -7.19
CA LEU A 6 -4.51 10.94 -7.94
C LEU A 6 -3.39 10.21 -7.19
N GLU A 7 -2.42 10.96 -6.66
CA GLU A 7 -1.33 10.40 -5.85
C GLU A 7 -1.86 9.73 -4.58
N ASP A 8 -2.74 10.40 -3.82
CA ASP A 8 -3.33 9.82 -2.60
C ASP A 8 -4.11 8.53 -2.90
N ARG A 9 -4.79 8.48 -4.06
CA ARG A 9 -5.53 7.31 -4.50
C ARG A 9 -4.59 6.13 -4.78
N VAL A 10 -3.48 6.36 -5.49
CA VAL A 10 -2.47 5.32 -5.75
C VAL A 10 -1.90 4.80 -4.44
N VAL A 11 -1.50 5.69 -3.52
CA VAL A 11 -0.97 5.29 -2.21
C VAL A 11 -1.98 4.49 -1.41
N LYS A 12 -3.26 4.92 -1.40
CA LYS A 12 -4.35 4.20 -0.73
C LYS A 12 -4.55 2.80 -1.29
N GLN A 13 -4.49 2.64 -2.61
CA GLN A 13 -4.66 1.34 -3.27
C GLN A 13 -3.50 0.41 -2.93
N VAL A 14 -2.26 0.87 -3.12
CA VAL A 14 -1.05 0.11 -2.76
C VAL A 14 -1.09 -0.34 -1.30
N PHE A 15 -1.37 0.57 -0.35
CA PHE A 15 -1.43 0.20 1.07
C PHE A 15 -2.47 -0.87 1.36
N LYS A 16 -3.62 -0.86 0.67
CA LYS A 16 -4.64 -1.89 0.83
C LYS A 16 -4.21 -3.23 0.24
N ASP A 17 -3.62 -3.21 -0.95
CA ASP A 17 -3.20 -4.41 -1.67
C ASP A 17 -2.09 -5.18 -0.93
N PHE A 18 -1.23 -4.45 -0.23
CA PHE A 18 -0.15 -5.02 0.58
C PHE A 18 -0.53 -5.30 2.04
N ALA A 19 -1.59 -4.67 2.55
CA ALA A 19 -2.11 -4.97 3.89
C ALA A 19 -2.96 -6.24 3.94
N PHE A 20 -3.65 -6.55 2.86
CA PHE A 20 -4.38 -7.81 2.71
C PHE A 20 -3.55 -8.78 1.87
N SER A 21 -2.73 -9.60 2.53
CA SER A 21 -2.02 -10.73 1.91
C SER A 21 -2.97 -11.81 1.35
N GLY A 22 -4.28 -11.71 1.60
CA GLY A 22 -5.33 -12.59 1.05
C GLY A 22 -6.33 -11.83 0.20
N GLY A 23 -6.18 -11.94 -1.12
CA GLY A 23 -7.27 -11.86 -2.11
C GLY A 23 -8.04 -10.54 -2.21
N HIS A 24 -7.52 -9.59 -2.99
CA HIS A 24 -8.32 -8.82 -3.96
C HIS A 24 -7.43 -8.63 -5.20
N SER A 25 -7.89 -9.10 -6.36
CA SER A 25 -7.18 -8.93 -7.63
C SER A 25 -7.17 -7.44 -7.98
N ASN A 26 -5.99 -6.84 -7.94
CA ASN A 26 -5.76 -5.54 -8.55
C ASN A 26 -4.87 -5.78 -9.77
N ARG A 27 -5.22 -5.23 -10.95
CA ARG A 27 -4.47 -5.43 -12.21
C ARG A 27 -2.98 -5.03 -12.11
N TYR A 28 -2.62 -4.23 -11.11
CA TYR A 28 -1.25 -3.83 -10.83
C TYR A 28 -0.42 -4.96 -10.19
N LYS A 29 -1.05 -5.87 -9.45
CA LYS A 29 -0.38 -6.99 -8.79
C LYS A 29 0.11 -8.01 -9.83
N ASP A 30 -0.73 -8.32 -10.81
CA ASP A 30 -0.45 -9.28 -11.90
C ASP A 30 0.80 -8.90 -12.73
N LEU A 31 1.02 -7.59 -12.94
CA LEU A 31 2.19 -7.04 -13.65
C LEU A 31 3.47 -7.06 -12.81
N ALA A 32 3.34 -6.84 -11.49
CA ALA A 32 4.48 -6.82 -10.57
C ALA A 32 4.93 -8.22 -10.13
N THR A 33 4.02 -9.21 -10.13
CA THR A 33 4.33 -10.61 -9.81
C THR A 33 4.64 -11.46 -11.03
N GLY A 34 4.51 -10.95 -12.27
CA GLY A 34 4.79 -11.73 -13.48
C GLY A 34 4.01 -13.04 -13.52
N THR A 35 2.80 -13.03 -12.96
CA THR A 35 1.90 -14.18 -12.99
C THR A 35 0.84 -13.86 -14.03
N ASP A 36 1.14 -14.23 -15.26
CA ASP A 36 0.24 -14.14 -16.39
C ASP A 36 -1.06 -14.86 -16.01
N ALA A 37 -2.19 -14.16 -16.09
CA ALA A 37 -3.50 -14.64 -15.67
C ALA A 37 -4.08 -15.77 -16.56
N ASN A 38 -3.23 -16.59 -17.18
CA ASN A 38 -3.55 -17.82 -17.90
C ASN A 38 -2.45 -18.89 -17.69
N ALA A 39 -1.95 -19.03 -16.46
CA ALA A 39 -1.10 -20.14 -16.08
C ALA A 39 -1.95 -21.16 -15.30
N ASP A 40 -2.46 -22.17 -16.00
CA ASP A 40 -2.68 -23.49 -15.39
C ASP A 40 -1.32 -23.95 -14.88
N THR A 41 -1.01 -23.61 -13.63
CA THR A 41 0.24 -24.07 -13.04
C THR A 41 0.03 -24.25 -11.54
N SER A 42 -0.29 -25.50 -11.23
CA SER A 42 0.16 -26.19 -10.03
C SER A 42 1.69 -26.13 -9.93
N VAL A 43 2.25 -24.95 -9.67
CA VAL A 43 3.61 -24.86 -9.11
C VAL A 43 3.44 -24.85 -7.61
N SER A 44 3.75 -26.01 -7.05
CA SER A 44 3.90 -26.24 -5.63
C SER A 44 4.70 -25.13 -4.97
N ALA A 45 4.21 -24.76 -3.78
CA ALA A 45 4.92 -24.05 -2.75
C ALA A 45 6.42 -24.36 -2.77
N THR A 46 7.23 -23.37 -3.12
CA THR A 46 8.65 -23.34 -2.79
C THR A 46 8.82 -22.41 -1.59
N ASP A 47 8.88 -23.08 -0.44
CA ASP A 47 9.60 -22.76 0.80
C ASP A 47 9.96 -21.29 1.08
N GLY A 48 9.27 -20.73 2.07
CA GLY A 48 9.93 -19.91 3.10
C GLY A 48 10.25 -18.45 2.75
N SER A 49 9.76 -17.90 1.65
CA SER A 49 9.83 -16.44 1.47
C SER A 49 8.94 -15.76 2.51
N PRO A 50 9.46 -14.86 3.38
CA PRO A 50 8.65 -14.21 4.40
C PRO A 50 7.53 -13.45 3.70
N ALA A 51 6.28 -13.75 4.05
CA ALA A 51 5.16 -12.97 3.55
C ALA A 51 5.32 -11.54 4.09
N ILE A 52 5.76 -10.63 3.22
CA ILE A 52 5.91 -9.22 3.55
C ILE A 52 4.52 -8.60 3.51
N GLY A 53 3.96 -8.32 4.68
CA GLY A 53 2.70 -7.59 4.83
C GLY A 53 2.95 -6.12 5.17
N LEU A 54 1.95 -5.27 4.95
CA LEU A 54 1.93 -3.92 5.49
C LEU A 54 0.83 -3.78 6.55
N LYS A 55 1.19 -3.30 7.74
CA LYS A 55 0.22 -2.86 8.74
C LYS A 55 -0.06 -1.38 8.56
N ILE A 56 -1.29 -1.03 8.21
CA ILE A 56 -1.69 0.38 8.02
C ILE A 56 -1.76 1.08 9.39
N LEU A 57 -0.93 2.10 9.58
CA LEU A 57 -0.92 2.92 10.81
C LEU A 57 -1.99 4.00 10.76
N THR A 58 -2.15 4.64 9.61
CA THR A 58 -3.11 5.75 9.42
C THR A 58 -4.29 5.31 8.54
N LYS A 59 -5.44 5.03 9.15
CA LYS A 59 -6.67 4.65 8.42
C LYS A 59 -7.21 5.79 7.54
N LYS A 60 -7.15 7.03 8.05
CA LYS A 60 -7.46 8.27 7.34
C LYS A 60 -6.15 9.02 7.07
N PRO A 61 -6.02 9.75 5.95
CA PRO A 61 -4.85 10.58 5.73
C PRO A 61 -4.77 11.66 6.81
N VAL A 62 -3.56 11.90 7.32
CA VAL A 62 -3.29 13.03 8.22
C VAL A 62 -3.13 14.27 7.36
N THR A 63 -3.87 15.33 7.71
CA THR A 63 -3.87 16.63 7.04
C THR A 63 -3.14 17.66 7.90
N PRO A 64 -2.57 18.71 7.30
CA PRO A 64 -1.94 19.80 8.05
C PRO A 64 -2.92 20.50 9.00
N GLU A 65 -2.41 21.02 10.11
CA GLU A 65 -3.17 21.85 11.05
C GLU A 65 -3.16 23.33 10.63
N ALA A 66 -4.06 24.14 11.22
CA ALA A 66 -4.17 25.56 10.89
C ALA A 66 -2.85 26.32 11.09
N ALA A 67 -2.12 26.05 12.18
CA ALA A 67 -0.81 26.65 12.44
C ALA A 67 0.23 26.30 11.37
N GLU A 68 0.17 25.09 10.79
CA GLU A 68 1.05 24.69 9.70
C GLU A 68 0.68 25.40 8.39
N LEU A 69 -0.61 25.65 8.15
CA LEU A 69 -1.08 26.37 6.96
C LEU A 69 -0.67 27.85 6.97
N GLU A 70 -0.66 28.47 8.14
CA GLU A 70 -0.19 29.86 8.32
C GLU A 70 1.31 29.97 8.05
N ASN A 71 2.11 29.06 8.60
CA ASN A 71 3.56 29.05 8.43
C ASN A 71 4.01 28.52 7.04
N ASN A 72 3.23 27.60 6.46
CA ASN A 72 3.52 26.96 5.18
C ASN A 72 2.24 26.76 4.34
N PRO A 73 1.85 27.77 3.55
CA PRO A 73 0.69 27.67 2.66
C PRO A 73 0.76 26.53 1.63
N ARG A 74 1.98 26.05 1.28
CA ARG A 74 2.17 24.93 0.33
C ARG A 74 1.72 23.59 0.93
N ALA A 75 1.59 23.50 2.26
CA ALA A 75 1.11 22.31 2.94
C ALA A 75 -0.39 22.07 2.76
N ARG A 76 -1.18 23.06 2.30
CA ARG A 76 -2.67 23.00 2.23
C ARG A 76 -3.27 21.70 1.70
N SER A 77 -2.63 21.09 0.72
CA SER A 77 -3.15 19.87 0.07
C SER A 77 -2.42 18.59 0.50
N ALA A 78 -1.46 18.69 1.43
CA ALA A 78 -0.67 17.59 1.92
C ALA A 78 -1.56 16.55 2.63
N LYS A 79 -1.34 15.30 2.25
CA LYS A 79 -1.99 14.12 2.83
C LYS A 79 -0.89 13.14 3.20
N LEU A 80 -0.78 12.82 4.47
CA LEU A 80 0.17 11.83 4.98
C LEU A 80 -0.54 10.50 5.19
N ARG A 81 0.06 9.43 4.65
CA ARG A 81 -0.31 8.04 4.93
C ARG A 81 0.94 7.29 5.37
N ALA A 82 0.84 6.51 6.44
CA ALA A 82 1.90 5.68 6.97
C ALA A 82 1.45 4.22 7.14
N ALA A 83 2.36 3.31 6.83
CA ALA A 83 2.21 1.88 7.03
C ALA A 83 3.55 1.30 7.48
N GLU A 84 3.48 0.24 8.28
CA GLU A 84 4.62 -0.47 8.83
C GLU A 84 4.80 -1.80 8.07
N ARG A 85 6.04 -2.13 7.71
CA ARG A 85 6.35 -3.42 7.10
C ARG A 85 6.42 -4.49 8.18
N ILE A 86 5.60 -5.52 8.05
CA ILE A 86 5.62 -6.69 8.93
C ILE A 86 6.17 -7.90 8.18
N SER A 87 7.11 -8.62 8.79
CA SER A 87 7.52 -9.94 8.35
C SER A 87 6.58 -10.96 8.96
N VAL A 88 5.66 -11.51 8.17
CA VAL A 88 4.83 -12.62 8.61
C VAL A 88 5.67 -13.89 8.45
N LYS A 89 6.07 -14.48 9.58
CA LYS A 89 6.70 -15.80 9.58
C LYS A 89 5.59 -16.82 9.33
N PRO A 90 5.67 -17.65 8.29
CA PRO A 90 4.78 -18.79 8.18
C PRO A 90 5.12 -19.74 9.34
N GLU A 91 4.15 -20.02 10.22
CA GLU A 91 4.23 -21.12 11.18
C GLU A 91 3.99 -22.47 10.49
#